data_AF-A0A0T8UFH7-F1
#
_entry.id   AF-A0A0T8UFH7-F1
#
_cell.length_a   1.000
_cell.length_b   1.000
_cell.length_c   1.000
_cell.angle_alpha   90.00
_cell.angle_beta   90.00
_cell.angle_gamma   90.00
#
_symmetry.space_group_name_H-M   'P 1'
#
loop_
_entity.id
_entity.type
_entity.pdbx_description
1 polymer ?
#
loop_
_entity_poly.entity_id
_entity_poly.type
_entity_poly.pdbx_seq_one_letter_code
_entity_poly.pdbx_strand_id
1 'polypeptide(L)'
;MVSHRNNQVLEILEKTSIAAYFTEVVTSSSGFKRKPNPESVLYLRKKYQISSGLVIGDRPIDIEAGQAAGLDTHLFTSIVNLRQVLDM
;
A
#
# COMPACT_ATOMS: atom_id res chain seq x y z
N MET A 1 2.61 0.97 4.39
CA MET A 1 1.78 1.98 3.68
C MET A 1 2.60 2.64 2.59
N VAL A 2 2.01 2.95 1.43
CA VAL A 2 2.68 3.69 0.34
C VAL A 2 1.88 4.95 -0.01
N SER A 3 2.50 6.12 0.12
CA SER A 3 1.89 7.42 -0.17
C SER A 3 2.79 8.29 -1.06
N HIS A 4 2.18 9.10 -1.92
CA HIS A 4 2.88 10.15 -2.69
C HIS A 4 2.95 11.49 -1.94
N ARG A 5 2.43 11.56 -0.71
CA ARG A 5 2.56 12.74 0.15
C ARG A 5 3.91 12.70 0.88
N ASN A 6 4.33 13.85 1.39
CA ASN A 6 5.53 13.99 2.20
C ASN A 6 5.33 13.39 3.60
N ASN A 7 6.26 13.67 4.52
CA ASN A 7 6.24 13.10 5.87
C ASN A 7 5.05 13.54 6.74
N GLN A 8 4.19 14.47 6.28
CA GLN A 8 2.91 14.77 6.91
C GLN A 8 2.02 13.51 7.08
N VAL A 9 2.23 12.48 6.24
CA VAL A 9 1.58 11.17 6.41
C VAL A 9 1.81 10.62 7.81
N LEU A 10 3.02 10.73 8.35
CA LEU A 10 3.37 10.20 9.67
C LEU A 10 2.54 10.89 10.77
N GLU A 11 2.40 12.21 10.70
CA GLU A 11 1.57 12.96 11.65
C GLU A 11 0.09 12.53 11.61
N ILE A 12 -0.44 12.24 10.42
CA ILE A 12 -1.83 11.77 10.26
C ILE A 12 -1.99 10.39 10.92
N LEU A 13 -1.02 9.49 10.73
CA LEU A 13 -1.06 8.15 11.32
C LEU A 13 -1.00 8.19 12.86
N GLU A 14 -0.19 9.09 13.42
CA GLU A 14 -0.13 9.32 14.87
C GLU A 14 -1.45 9.88 15.41
N LYS A 15 -1.98 10.93 14.77
CA LYS A 15 -3.25 11.57 15.18
C LYS A 15 -4.46 10.62 15.10
N THR A 16 -4.40 9.64 14.21
CA THR A 16 -5.44 8.62 14.06
C THR A 16 -5.15 7.34 14.85
N SER A 17 -4.03 7.28 15.59
CA SER A 17 -3.63 6.15 16.44
C SER A 17 -3.51 4.82 15.69
N ILE A 18 -3.17 4.88 14.40
CA ILE A 18 -2.96 3.68 13.57
C ILE A 18 -1.50 3.49 13.12
N ALA A 19 -0.60 4.39 13.50
CA ALA A 19 0.82 4.30 13.16
C ALA A 19 1.42 2.93 13.52
N ALA A 20 1.04 2.38 14.68
CA ALA A 20 1.52 1.08 15.17
C ALA A 20 1.16 -0.13 14.28
N TYR A 21 0.18 0.00 13.37
CA TYR A 21 -0.18 -1.09 12.44
C TYR A 21 0.73 -1.20 11.23
N PHE A 22 1.63 -0.22 10.99
CA PHE A 22 2.47 -0.18 9.80
C PHE A 22 3.93 -0.51 10.14
N THR A 23 4.44 -1.63 9.62
CA THR A 23 5.87 -1.97 9.69
C THR A 23 6.76 -0.92 9.00
N GLU A 24 6.30 -0.38 7.86
CA GLU A 24 6.98 0.71 7.16
C GLU A 24 5.98 1.61 6.43
N VAL A 25 6.28 2.90 6.42
CA VAL A 25 5.54 3.93 5.69
C VAL A 25 6.46 4.55 4.64
N VAL A 26 6.20 4.22 3.38
CA VAL A 26 6.86 4.83 2.22
C VAL A 26 6.15 6.13 1.88
N THR A 27 6.89 7.23 1.85
CA THR A 27 6.40 8.56 1.50
C THR A 27 7.14 9.10 0.28
N SER A 28 6.83 10.31 -0.18
CA SER A 28 7.58 10.94 -1.26
C SER A 28 9.06 11.18 -0.91
N SER A 29 9.44 11.22 0.37
CA SER A 29 10.84 11.40 0.79
C SER A 29 11.69 10.15 0.53
N SER A 30 11.08 8.98 0.31
CA SER A 30 11.78 7.75 -0.04
C SER A 30 12.33 7.73 -1.48
N GLY A 31 11.95 8.70 -2.32
CA GLY A 31 12.53 8.89 -3.66
C GLY A 31 12.02 7.93 -4.76
N PHE A 32 11.06 7.07 -4.46
CA PHE A 32 10.48 6.17 -5.45
C PHE A 32 9.57 6.88 -6.45
N LYS A 33 9.48 6.33 -7.66
CA LYS A 33 8.52 6.71 -8.69
C LYS A 33 7.09 6.53 -8.20
N ARG A 34 6.21 7.41 -8.69
CA ARG A 34 4.78 7.36 -8.37
C ARG A 34 4.10 6.19 -9.06
N LYS A 35 3.10 5.61 -8.40
CA LYS A 35 2.14 4.67 -9.00
C LYS A 35 1.53 5.29 -10.28
N PRO A 36 1.33 4.53 -11.35
CA PRO A 36 1.28 3.06 -11.41
C PRO A 36 2.65 2.36 -11.48
N ASN A 37 3.77 3.09 -11.44
CA ASN A 37 5.08 2.44 -11.38
C ASN A 37 5.21 1.55 -10.12
N PRO A 38 5.65 0.28 -10.24
CA PRO A 38 5.67 -0.67 -9.14
C PRO A 38 6.89 -0.54 -8.22
N GLU A 39 7.81 0.40 -8.46
CA GLU A 39 9.13 0.47 -7.79
C GLU A 39 9.04 0.41 -6.26
N SER A 40 8.15 1.19 -5.65
CA SER A 40 7.95 1.16 -4.19
C SER A 40 7.37 -0.17 -3.68
N VAL A 41 6.48 -0.80 -4.46
CA VAL A 41 5.87 -2.09 -4.11
C VAL A 41 6.90 -3.22 -4.24
N LEU A 42 7.71 -3.21 -5.30
CA LEU A 42 8.81 -4.15 -5.52
C LEU A 42 9.87 -4.03 -4.43
N TYR A 43 10.22 -2.81 -4.03
CA TYR A 43 11.10 -2.56 -2.90
C TYR A 43 10.57 -3.22 -1.62
N LEU A 44 9.30 -2.99 -1.26
CA LEU A 44 8.68 -3.59 -0.07
C LEU A 44 8.64 -5.11 -0.16
N ARG A 45 8.22 -5.64 -1.32
CA ARG A 45 8.18 -7.09 -1.57
C ARG A 45 9.54 -7.73 -1.37
N LYS A 46 10.60 -7.13 -1.91
CA LYS A 46 11.98 -7.62 -1.76
C LYS A 46 12.49 -7.49 -0.33
N LYS A 47 12.33 -6.31 0.29
CA LYS A 47 12.85 -6.01 1.63
C LYS A 47 12.22 -6.91 2.69
N TYR A 48 10.91 -7.15 2.60
CA TYR A 48 10.15 -7.93 3.56
C TYR A 48 9.87 -9.37 3.11
N GLN A 49 10.47 -9.80 2.00
CA GLN A 49 10.31 -11.16 1.45
C GLN A 49 8.84 -11.57 1.32
N ILE A 50 7.98 -10.65 0.84
CA ILE A 50 6.54 -10.87 0.75
C ILE A 50 6.27 -11.89 -0.37
N SER A 51 5.96 -13.12 0.03
CA SER A 51 5.56 -14.21 -0.87
C SER A 51 4.04 -14.29 -1.07
N SER A 52 3.26 -13.84 -0.09
CA SER A 52 1.80 -13.74 -0.12
C SER A 52 1.41 -12.34 0.33
N GLY A 53 0.99 -11.48 -0.60
CA GLY A 53 0.67 -10.08 -0.32
C GLY A 53 -0.50 -9.58 -1.15
N LEU A 54 -1.33 -8.76 -0.53
CA LEU A 54 -2.49 -8.11 -1.13
C LEU A 54 -2.28 -6.59 -1.15
N VAL A 55 -2.33 -5.98 -2.33
CA VAL A 55 -2.32 -4.53 -2.50
C VAL A 55 -3.75 -4.01 -2.50
N ILE A 56 -4.06 -3.12 -1.55
CA ILE A 56 -5.38 -2.50 -1.39
C ILE A 56 -5.25 -1.01 -1.69
N GLY A 57 -6.09 -0.49 -2.60
CA GLY A 57 -6.17 0.93 -2.94
C GLY A 57 -7.49 1.26 -3.62
N ASP A 58 -7.87 2.53 -3.65
CA ASP A 58 -9.15 3.01 -4.17
C ASP A 58 -9.08 3.43 -5.65
N ARG A 59 -7.88 3.42 -6.26
CA ARG A 59 -7.67 3.92 -7.62
C ARG A 59 -7.06 2.84 -8.53
N PRO A 60 -7.32 2.90 -9.86
CA PRO A 60 -6.73 1.98 -10.83
C PRO A 60 -5.19 1.92 -10.75
N ILE A 61 -4.53 3.04 -10.51
CA ILE A 61 -3.06 3.09 -10.40
C ILE A 61 -2.50 2.26 -9.23
N ASP A 62 -3.28 1.99 -8.20
CA ASP A 62 -2.88 1.13 -7.08
C ASP A 62 -2.90 -0.34 -7.50
N ILE A 63 -3.93 -0.70 -8.27
CA ILE A 63 -4.11 -2.03 -8.85
C ILE A 63 -3.02 -2.32 -9.87
N GLU A 64 -2.78 -1.39 -10.80
CA GLU A 64 -1.72 -1.51 -11.80
C GLU A 64 -0.34 -1.68 -11.15
N ALA A 65 -0.03 -0.91 -10.10
CA ALA A 65 1.23 -1.03 -9.39
C ALA A 65 1.39 -2.38 -8.66
N GLY A 66 0.31 -2.89 -8.04
CA GLY A 66 0.31 -4.19 -7.38
C GLY A 66 0.46 -5.36 -8.36
N GLN A 67 -0.30 -5.33 -9.46
CA GLN A 67 -0.21 -6.31 -10.53
C GLN A 67 1.18 -6.34 -11.17
N ALA A 68 1.75 -5.16 -11.47
CA ALA A 68 3.09 -5.06 -12.03
C ALA A 68 4.20 -5.52 -11.04
N ALA A 69 3.91 -5.55 -9.73
CA ALA A 69 4.80 -6.13 -8.72
C ALA A 69 4.58 -7.65 -8.52
N GLY A 70 3.59 -8.24 -9.20
CA GLY A 70 3.22 -9.66 -9.10
C GLY A 70 2.54 -10.00 -7.77
N LEU A 71 1.71 -9.10 -7.25
CA LEU A 71 0.94 -9.30 -6.02
C LEU A 71 -0.57 -9.29 -6.34
N ASP A 72 -1.35 -9.96 -5.49
CA ASP A 72 -2.80 -9.86 -5.56
C ASP A 72 -3.24 -8.44 -5.27
N THR A 73 -4.40 -8.06 -5.82
CA THR A 73 -4.89 -6.69 -5.73
C THR A 73 -6.38 -6.64 -5.43
N HIS A 74 -6.80 -5.64 -4.66
CA HIS A 74 -8.20 -5.38 -4.37
C HIS A 74 -8.51 -3.90 -4.50
N LEU A 75 -9.47 -3.57 -5.38
CA LEU A 75 -9.98 -2.21 -5.54
C LEU A 75 -10.96 -1.91 -4.41
N PHE A 76 -10.52 -1.08 -3.48
CA PHE A 76 -11.27 -0.77 -2.28
C PHE A 76 -12.54 0.03 -2.60
N THR A 77 -13.69 -0.48 -2.14
CA THR A 77 -14.99 0.20 -2.23
C THR A 77 -15.58 0.49 -0.85
N SER A 78 -15.51 -0.46 0.07
CA SER A 78 -15.94 -0.31 1.46
C SER A 78 -15.27 -1.35 2.36
N ILE A 79 -15.23 -1.08 3.67
CA ILE A 79 -14.71 -2.03 4.66
C ILE A 79 -15.53 -3.33 4.68
N VAL A 80 -16.85 -3.24 4.51
CA VAL A 80 -17.73 -4.42 4.51
C VAL A 80 -17.39 -5.34 3.34
N ASN A 81 -17.23 -4.78 2.14
CA ASN A 81 -16.87 -5.57 0.96
C ASN A 81 -15.46 -6.18 1.07
N LEU A 82 -14.48 -5.41 1.56
CA LEU A 82 -13.13 -5.93 1.77
C LEU A 82 -13.13 -7.10 2.77
N ARG A 83 -13.88 -7.00 3.88
CA ARG A 83 -14.00 -8.11 4.85
C ARG A 83 -14.61 -9.35 4.21
N GLN A 84 -15.70 -9.19 3.47
CA GLN A 84 -16.34 -10.31 2.78
C GLN A 84 -15.39 -11.03 1.81
N VAL A 85 -14.53 -10.29 1.09
CA VAL A 85 -13.54 -10.90 0.19
C VAL A 85 -12.43 -11.65 0.94
N LEU A 86 -12.05 -11.18 2.13
CA LEU A 86 -11.01 -11.82 2.95
C LEU A 86 -11.52 -13.03 3.73
N ASP A 87 -12.81 -13.08 4.03
CA ASP A 87 -13.46 -14.18 4.77
C ASP A 87 -13.94 -15.33 3.84
N MET A 88 -13.76 -15.19 2.52
CA MET A 88 -14.04 -16.23 1.50
C MET A 88 -12.87 -17.21 1.35
#